data_AF-A0A8I0P2R6-F1
#
_entry.id   AF-A0A8I0P2R6-F1
#
_cell.length_a   1.000
_cell.length_b   1.000
_cell.length_c   1.000
_cell.angle_alpha   90.00
_cell.angle_beta   90.00
_cell.angle_gamma   90.00
#
_symmetry.space_group_name_H-M   'P 1'
#
loop_
_entity.id
_entity.type
_entity.pdbx_description
1 polymer ?
#
loop_
_entity_poly.entity_id
_entity_poly.type
_entity_poly.pdbx_seq_one_letter_code
_entity_poly.pdbx_strand_id
1 'polypeptide(L)'
;MGALVMATTVPLLAPTTAHAANACHRNNNILVTAEIKTHYPVTLHGATIKLYSERRNGAAFFQTVGARAGDVLSIHRTHRVATGSAEHYWWNNSQAGSYDYCETTASRDGFVQTERIDGAHHGVRACLRRNGSQQCASWWYADNDDDSGDIT
;
A
#
# COMPACT_ATOMS: atom_id res chain seq x y z
N MET A 1 -1.99 44.25 36.36
CA MET A 1 -1.30 42.95 36.23
C MET A 1 -2.18 42.08 35.35
N GLY A 2 -1.83 41.92 34.06
CA GLY A 2 -2.58 41.09 33.12
C GLY A 2 -1.87 39.76 32.93
N ALA A 3 -2.53 38.66 33.25
CA ALA A 3 -2.01 37.31 33.04
C ALA A 3 -2.13 36.93 31.55
N LEU A 4 -1.00 36.65 30.93
CA LEU A 4 -0.93 36.10 29.56
C LEU A 4 -1.27 34.61 29.63
N VAL A 5 -2.41 34.20 29.05
CA VAL A 5 -2.76 32.79 28.89
C VAL A 5 -1.93 32.23 27.74
N MET A 6 -0.96 31.37 28.04
CA MET A 6 -0.25 30.62 27.00
C MET A 6 -1.17 29.52 26.47
N ALA A 7 -1.59 29.66 25.21
CA ALA A 7 -2.26 28.59 24.50
C ALA A 7 -1.25 27.48 24.19
N THR A 8 -1.34 26.36 24.89
CA THR A 8 -0.60 25.14 24.55
C THR A 8 -1.20 24.54 23.30
N THR A 9 -0.57 24.77 22.14
CA THR A 9 -0.86 24.02 20.92
C THR A 9 -0.40 22.58 21.13
N VAL A 10 -1.36 21.67 21.37
CA VAL A 10 -1.08 20.23 21.34
C VAL A 10 -0.75 19.89 19.88
N PRO A 11 0.47 19.41 19.56
CA PRO A 11 0.76 18.96 18.22
C PRO A 11 -0.14 17.76 17.93
N LEU A 12 -0.99 17.90 16.92
CA LEU A 12 -1.75 16.79 16.36
C LEU A 12 -0.70 15.80 15.83
N LEU A 13 -0.56 14.64 16.48
CA LEU A 13 0.28 13.55 16.00
C LEU A 13 -0.21 13.16 14.60
N ALA A 14 0.44 13.67 13.56
CA ALA A 14 0.20 13.22 12.21
C ALA A 14 0.54 11.72 12.15
N PRO A 15 -0.27 10.89 11.46
CA PRO A 15 0.05 9.49 11.27
C PRO A 15 1.47 9.37 10.71
N THR A 16 2.34 8.67 11.43
CA THR A 16 3.72 8.48 11.03
C THR A 16 3.76 7.55 9.83
N THR A 17 4.25 8.05 8.70
CA THR A 17 4.53 7.23 7.52
C THR A 17 6.00 6.85 7.52
N ALA A 18 6.30 5.56 7.63
CA ALA A 18 7.66 5.05 7.68
C ALA A 18 7.89 4.00 6.58
N HIS A 19 9.11 3.96 6.05
CA HIS A 19 9.54 2.86 5.20
C HIS A 19 9.69 1.61 6.07
N ALA A 20 8.84 0.59 5.85
CA ALA A 20 8.87 -0.62 6.68
C ALA A 20 9.87 -1.64 6.14
N ALA A 21 11.16 -1.36 6.26
CA ALA A 21 12.23 -2.22 5.74
C ALA A 21 12.09 -3.71 6.14
N ASN A 22 11.54 -4.00 7.32
CA ASN A 22 11.33 -5.38 7.80
C ASN A 22 10.14 -6.11 7.16
N ALA A 23 9.18 -5.38 6.57
CA ALA A 23 8.03 -5.94 5.86
C ALA A 23 8.16 -5.81 4.33
N CYS A 24 9.18 -5.09 3.86
CA CYS A 24 9.50 -4.93 2.45
C CYS A 24 10.39 -6.08 2.00
N HIS A 25 9.85 -6.93 1.13
CA HIS A 25 10.57 -8.08 0.62
C HIS A 25 10.74 -7.97 -0.89
N ARG A 26 11.98 -8.16 -1.37
CA ARG A 26 12.24 -8.25 -2.81
C ARG A 26 11.49 -9.43 -3.39
N ASN A 27 10.70 -9.14 -4.42
CA ASN A 27 9.95 -10.13 -5.17
C ASN A 27 10.85 -10.87 -6.16
N ASN A 28 11.77 -11.69 -5.66
CA ASN A 28 12.69 -12.43 -6.52
C ASN A 28 12.05 -13.64 -7.21
N ASN A 29 10.81 -14.03 -6.85
CA ASN A 29 10.23 -15.28 -7.36
C ASN A 29 8.68 -15.34 -7.39
N ILE A 30 7.98 -14.21 -7.34
CA ILE A 30 6.52 -14.22 -7.52
C ILE A 30 6.22 -14.34 -9.01
N LEU A 31 6.08 -15.57 -9.49
CA LEU A 31 5.28 -15.84 -10.68
C LEU A 31 3.86 -15.39 -10.34
N VAL A 32 3.22 -14.54 -11.17
CA VAL A 32 1.77 -14.31 -11.08
C VAL A 32 1.10 -15.63 -11.43
N THR A 33 0.97 -16.52 -10.44
CA THR A 33 0.33 -17.82 -10.57
C THR A 33 -1.18 -17.64 -10.51
N ALA A 34 -1.93 -18.73 -10.76
CA ALA A 34 -3.39 -18.74 -10.64
C ALA A 34 -3.92 -18.34 -9.23
N GLU A 35 -3.05 -18.26 -8.23
CA GLU A 35 -3.38 -17.83 -6.86
C GLU A 35 -3.36 -16.31 -6.69
N ILE A 36 -2.79 -15.60 -7.68
CA ILE A 36 -2.71 -14.14 -7.75
C ILE A 36 -3.64 -13.65 -8.87
N LYS A 37 -4.89 -14.14 -8.88
CA LYS A 37 -5.84 -13.86 -9.97
C LYS A 37 -6.54 -12.51 -9.81
N THR A 38 -6.86 -12.11 -8.58
CA THR A 38 -7.59 -10.88 -8.34
C THR A 38 -6.61 -9.71 -8.37
N HIS A 39 -6.89 -8.74 -9.24
CA HIS A 39 -6.10 -7.53 -9.33
C HIS A 39 -7.01 -6.31 -9.43
N TYR A 40 -6.56 -5.22 -8.81
CA TYR A 40 -7.30 -3.98 -8.73
C TYR A 40 -6.58 -2.91 -9.56
N PRO A 41 -7.11 -2.58 -10.75
CA PRO A 41 -6.47 -1.62 -11.62
C PRO A 41 -6.65 -0.18 -11.11
N VAL A 42 -5.62 0.63 -11.25
CA VAL A 42 -5.68 2.09 -11.02
C VAL A 42 -4.78 2.82 -12.00
N THR A 43 -5.22 3.98 -12.50
CA THR A 43 -4.40 4.83 -13.37
C THR A 43 -3.80 5.97 -12.55
N LEU A 44 -2.46 6.01 -12.45
CA LEU A 44 -1.71 7.04 -11.74
C LEU A 44 -0.73 7.70 -12.70
N HIS A 45 -0.73 9.03 -12.81
CA HIS A 45 0.07 9.79 -13.78
C HIS A 45 0.02 9.23 -15.22
N GLY A 46 -1.10 8.64 -15.63
CA GLY A 46 -1.28 8.00 -16.94
C GLY A 46 -0.64 6.61 -17.09
N ALA A 47 0.02 6.08 -16.06
CA ALA A 47 0.45 4.68 -16.01
C ALA A 47 -0.67 3.81 -15.44
N THR A 48 -0.83 2.60 -15.98
CA THR A 48 -1.79 1.61 -15.46
C THR A 48 -1.10 0.74 -14.44
N ILE A 49 -1.60 0.73 -13.22
CA ILE A 49 -1.14 -0.12 -12.14
C ILE A 49 -2.14 -1.24 -11.94
N LYS A 50 -1.63 -2.46 -11.71
CA LYS A 50 -2.41 -3.63 -11.27
C LYS A 50 -1.91 -4.00 -9.89
N LEU A 51 -2.71 -3.69 -8.86
CA LEU A 51 -2.42 -4.11 -7.49
C LEU A 51 -2.87 -5.55 -7.30
N TYR A 52 -1.97 -6.37 -6.79
CA TYR A 52 -2.17 -7.78 -6.49
C TYR A 52 -2.13 -8.00 -4.99
N SER A 53 -3.00 -8.89 -4.52
CA SER A 53 -3.01 -9.43 -3.16
C SER A 53 -2.84 -10.95 -3.25
N GLU A 54 -1.93 -11.50 -2.46
CA GLU A 54 -1.65 -12.92 -2.36
C GLU A 54 -2.47 -13.53 -1.21
N ARG A 55 -3.37 -14.45 -1.54
CA ARG A 55 -4.28 -15.09 -0.56
C ARG A 55 -3.53 -15.83 0.55
N ARG A 56 -2.41 -16.49 0.25
CA ARG A 56 -1.73 -17.42 1.17
C ARG A 56 -1.09 -16.76 2.39
N ASN A 57 -0.63 -15.52 2.27
CA ASN A 57 0.13 -14.81 3.30
C ASN A 57 -0.28 -13.33 3.43
N GLY A 58 -1.32 -12.92 2.68
CA GLY A 58 -1.78 -11.54 2.61
C GLY A 58 -0.72 -10.56 2.12
N ALA A 59 0.28 -11.03 1.38
CA ALA A 59 1.28 -10.15 0.79
C ALA A 59 0.66 -9.36 -0.36
N ALA A 60 1.04 -8.09 -0.49
CA ALA A 60 0.60 -7.27 -1.61
C ALA A 60 1.78 -6.73 -2.39
N PHE A 61 1.62 -6.60 -3.70
CA PHE A 61 2.56 -5.94 -4.59
C PHE A 61 1.80 -5.37 -5.78
N PHE A 62 2.43 -4.55 -6.60
CA PHE A 62 1.79 -4.16 -7.86
C PHE A 62 2.73 -4.19 -9.03
N GLN A 63 2.12 -4.31 -10.20
CA GLN A 63 2.78 -4.20 -11.48
C GLN A 63 2.30 -2.95 -12.20
N THR A 64 3.18 -2.30 -12.94
CA THR A 64 2.83 -1.12 -13.72
C THR A 64 3.11 -1.32 -15.18
N VAL A 65 2.23 -0.79 -16.03
CA VAL A 65 2.43 -0.62 -17.46
C VAL A 65 2.49 0.89 -17.73
N GLY A 66 3.63 1.35 -18.25
CA GLY A 66 3.86 2.78 -18.53
C GLY A 66 4.56 3.55 -17.41
N ALA A 67 5.29 2.85 -16.54
CA ALA A 67 6.29 3.48 -15.70
C ALA A 67 7.41 4.07 -16.57
N ARG A 68 8.05 5.12 -16.08
CA ARG A 68 9.19 5.80 -16.70
C ARG A 68 10.42 5.65 -15.80
N ALA A 69 11.60 5.60 -16.39
CA ALA A 69 12.84 5.64 -15.62
C ALA A 69 12.85 6.84 -14.66
N GLY A 70 13.14 6.59 -13.39
CA GLY A 70 13.12 7.59 -12.32
C GLY A 70 11.78 7.76 -11.60
N ASP A 71 10.69 7.17 -12.09
CA ASP A 71 9.45 7.08 -11.31
C ASP A 71 9.71 6.30 -10.01
N VAL A 72 9.10 6.74 -8.91
CA VAL A 72 9.10 5.99 -7.65
C VAL A 72 7.73 5.39 -7.41
N LEU A 73 7.69 4.08 -7.27
CA LEU A 73 6.48 3.29 -7.08
C LEU A 73 6.42 2.87 -5.62
N SER A 74 5.36 3.26 -4.91
CA SER A 74 5.19 2.92 -3.50
C SER A 74 3.92 2.14 -3.25
N ILE A 75 4.05 1.02 -2.54
CA ILE A 75 2.91 0.29 -1.99
C ILE A 75 2.79 0.65 -0.52
N HIS A 76 1.60 1.07 -0.12
CA HIS A 76 1.32 1.48 1.25
C HIS A 76 0.46 0.41 1.90
N ARG A 77 0.65 0.19 3.21
CA ARG A 77 -0.15 -0.73 4.01
C ARG A 77 -0.49 -0.13 5.36
N THR A 78 -1.76 -0.10 5.70
CA THR A 78 -2.24 0.45 6.96
C THR A 78 -1.79 -0.38 8.16
N HIS A 79 -1.58 0.26 9.31
CA HIS A 79 -1.46 -0.47 10.59
C HIS A 79 -2.81 -1.03 11.06
N ARG A 80 -3.91 -0.44 10.58
CA ARG A 80 -5.26 -0.94 10.80
C ARG A 80 -5.44 -2.33 10.18
N VAL A 81 -6.13 -3.20 10.92
CA VAL A 81 -6.50 -4.57 10.55
C VAL A 81 -8.00 -4.60 10.28
N ALA A 82 -8.41 -5.27 9.21
CA ALA A 82 -9.81 -5.59 8.93
C ALA A 82 -10.30 -6.67 9.91
N THR A 83 -11.52 -6.52 10.41
CA THR A 83 -12.09 -7.46 11.38
C THR A 83 -13.49 -7.86 10.96
N GLY A 84 -13.79 -9.17 11.01
CA GLY A 84 -15.12 -9.72 10.71
C GLY A 84 -15.05 -10.85 9.68
N SER A 85 -16.20 -11.36 9.27
CA SER A 85 -16.32 -12.49 8.32
C SER A 85 -16.58 -12.05 6.88
N ALA A 86 -16.56 -10.75 6.58
CA ALA A 86 -16.67 -10.29 5.20
C ALA A 86 -15.32 -10.52 4.49
N GLU A 87 -15.38 -11.20 3.35
CA GLU A 87 -14.23 -11.65 2.54
C GLU A 87 -13.36 -10.47 2.05
N HIS A 88 -13.96 -9.30 1.80
CA HIS A 88 -13.27 -8.13 1.25
C HIS A 88 -13.66 -6.81 1.92
N TYR A 89 -12.66 -5.98 2.25
CA TYR A 89 -12.86 -4.65 2.80
C TYR A 89 -12.28 -3.56 1.91
N TRP A 90 -13.04 -2.48 1.79
CA TRP A 90 -12.65 -1.27 1.07
C TRP A 90 -12.69 -0.08 2.01
N TRP A 91 -11.57 0.61 2.13
CA TRP A 91 -11.47 1.84 2.93
C TRP A 91 -11.15 3.04 2.06
N ASN A 92 -11.69 4.19 2.46
CA ASN A 92 -11.25 5.47 1.93
C ASN A 92 -10.05 6.01 2.74
N ASN A 93 -9.46 7.12 2.29
CA ASN A 93 -8.31 7.73 2.96
C ASN A 93 -8.55 8.14 4.42
N SER A 94 -9.78 8.53 4.79
CA SER A 94 -10.09 8.91 6.19
C SER A 94 -10.12 7.71 7.13
N GLN A 95 -10.35 6.50 6.61
CA GLN A 95 -10.44 5.27 7.37
C GLN A 95 -9.08 4.55 7.53
N ALA A 96 -8.10 4.86 6.68
CA ALA A 96 -6.83 4.15 6.60
C ALA A 96 -5.90 4.40 7.80
N GLY A 97 -5.95 5.61 8.38
CA GLY A 97 -5.07 5.97 9.49
C GLY A 97 -3.59 5.99 9.10
N SER A 98 -2.73 5.51 10.01
CA SER A 98 -1.30 5.36 9.77
C SER A 98 -0.98 4.14 8.91
N TYR A 99 0.12 4.24 8.17
CA TYR A 99 0.55 3.19 7.25
C TYR A 99 2.07 3.17 7.14
N ASP A 100 2.58 1.99 6.83
CA ASP A 100 3.93 1.80 6.34
C ASP A 100 3.96 1.78 4.81
N TYR A 101 5.14 1.92 4.23
CA TYR A 101 5.32 1.78 2.78
C TYR A 101 6.59 1.03 2.38
N CYS A 102 6.53 0.41 1.21
CA CYS A 102 7.68 -0.10 0.47
C CYS A 102 7.78 0.63 -0.86
N GLU A 103 9.00 0.90 -1.32
CA GLU A 103 9.27 1.71 -2.51
C GLU A 103 10.19 0.99 -3.48
N THR A 104 9.98 1.23 -4.78
CA THR A 104 10.87 0.76 -5.84
C THR A 104 11.01 1.87 -6.87
N THR A 105 12.25 2.20 -7.25
CA THR A 105 12.51 3.16 -8.33
C THR A 105 12.57 2.42 -9.66
N ALA A 106 11.80 2.88 -10.64
CA ALA A 106 11.86 2.38 -12.00
C ALA A 106 13.24 2.69 -12.61
N SER A 107 14.01 1.65 -12.94
CA SER A 107 15.29 1.78 -13.65
C SER A 107 15.15 1.89 -15.16
N ARG A 108 13.95 1.60 -15.70
CA ARG A 108 13.63 1.61 -17.13
C ARG A 108 12.15 1.90 -17.36
N ASP A 109 11.82 2.23 -18.59
CA ASP A 109 10.45 2.43 -19.04
C ASP A 109 9.70 1.10 -19.19
N GLY A 110 8.37 1.16 -19.03
CA GLY A 110 7.47 0.06 -19.32
C GLY A 110 7.01 -0.70 -18.08
N PHE A 111 7.40 -1.98 -17.98
CA PHE A 111 6.97 -2.88 -16.92
C PHE A 111 7.91 -2.81 -15.71
N VAL A 112 7.34 -2.47 -14.56
CA VAL A 112 8.01 -2.46 -13.25
C VAL A 112 7.11 -3.14 -12.23
N GLN A 113 7.71 -3.91 -11.33
CA GLN A 113 7.06 -4.54 -10.20
C GLN A 113 7.68 -4.01 -8.91
N THR A 114 6.86 -3.71 -7.91
CA THR A 114 7.36 -3.30 -6.59
C THR A 114 7.90 -4.48 -5.80
N GLU A 115 8.65 -4.19 -4.74
CA GLU A 115 8.73 -5.08 -3.57
C GLU A 115 7.33 -5.45 -3.08
N ARG A 116 7.19 -6.62 -2.45
CA ARG A 116 5.95 -6.96 -1.74
C ARG A 116 6.01 -6.40 -0.32
N ILE A 117 4.84 -6.13 0.22
CA ILE A 117 4.62 -5.80 1.62
C ILE A 117 3.79 -6.92 2.27
N ASP A 118 4.37 -7.62 3.25
CA ASP A 118 3.80 -8.85 3.83
C ASP A 118 2.91 -8.56 5.03
N GLY A 119 1.61 -8.89 4.98
CA GLY A 119 0.73 -8.97 6.15
C GLY A 119 -0.75 -8.88 5.79
N ALA A 120 -1.49 -9.95 6.09
CA ALA A 120 -2.92 -10.12 5.80
C ALA A 120 -3.83 -9.15 6.56
N HIS A 121 -5.05 -8.96 6.06
CA HIS A 121 -6.11 -8.12 6.64
C HIS A 121 -5.80 -6.62 6.72
N HIS A 122 -4.64 -6.17 6.25
CA HIS A 122 -4.28 -4.76 6.22
C HIS A 122 -4.69 -4.12 4.89
N GLY A 123 -5.16 -2.88 4.95
CA GLY A 123 -5.51 -2.11 3.77
C GLY A 123 -4.27 -1.74 2.98
N VAL A 124 -4.27 -2.02 1.69
CA VAL A 124 -3.18 -1.71 0.77
C VAL A 124 -3.62 -0.78 -0.35
N ARG A 125 -2.70 0.10 -0.78
CA ARG A 125 -2.92 0.96 -1.95
C ARG A 125 -1.62 1.15 -2.74
N ALA A 126 -1.79 1.43 -4.03
CA ALA A 126 -0.69 1.82 -4.90
C ALA A 126 -0.55 3.34 -4.98
N CYS A 127 0.71 3.79 -5.03
CA CYS A 127 1.10 5.18 -5.23
C CYS A 127 2.23 5.24 -6.27
N LEU A 128 2.24 6.31 -7.05
CA LEU A 128 3.26 6.61 -8.05
C LEU A 128 3.69 8.05 -7.87
N ARG A 129 5.01 8.26 -7.77
CA ARG A 129 5.62 9.57 -7.75
C ARG A 129 6.41 9.80 -9.02
N ARG A 130 5.99 10.80 -9.80
CA ARG A 130 6.60 11.20 -11.06
C ARG A 130 6.99 12.67 -10.98
N ASN A 131 8.26 12.97 -11.26
CA ASN A 131 8.80 14.34 -11.21
C ASN A 131 8.50 15.06 -9.88
N GLY A 132 8.57 14.33 -8.75
CA GLY A 132 8.31 14.87 -7.42
C GLY A 132 6.84 14.94 -7.00
N SER A 133 5.88 14.83 -7.93
CA SER A 133 4.44 14.77 -7.60
C SER A 133 4.01 13.34 -7.31
N GLN A 134 3.33 13.11 -6.18
CA GLN A 134 2.78 11.81 -5.84
C GLN A 134 1.27 11.74 -6.13
N GLN A 135 0.83 10.68 -6.79
CA GLN A 135 -0.56 10.30 -6.92
C GLN A 135 -0.76 8.91 -6.32
N CYS A 136 -1.82 8.71 -5.57
CA CYS A 136 -2.19 7.43 -4.97
C CYS A 136 -3.58 7.02 -5.40
N ALA A 137 -3.87 5.72 -5.32
CA ALA A 137 -5.25 5.26 -5.33
C ALA A 137 -6.03 5.94 -4.19
N SER A 138 -7.28 6.32 -4.48
CA SER A 138 -8.19 6.96 -3.52
C SER A 138 -8.83 5.97 -2.53
N TRP A 139 -8.55 4.69 -2.72
CA TRP A 139 -9.08 3.56 -1.99
C TRP A 139 -7.95 2.70 -1.41
N TRP A 140 -8.31 1.89 -0.44
CA TRP A 140 -7.48 0.87 0.16
C TRP A 140 -8.24 -0.44 0.12
N TYR A 141 -7.59 -1.49 -0.39
CA TYR A 141 -8.15 -2.84 -0.43
C TYR A 141 -7.52 -3.67 0.68
N ALA A 142 -8.33 -4.33 1.50
CA ALA A 142 -7.86 -5.35 2.44
C ALA A 142 -8.59 -6.65 2.15
N ASP A 143 -7.82 -7.70 1.88
CA ASP A 143 -8.36 -9.05 1.77
C ASP A 143 -8.43 -9.69 3.15
N ASN A 144 -9.54 -10.36 3.44
CA ASN A 144 -9.74 -11.12 4.67
C ASN A 144 -9.88 -12.62 4.38
N ASP A 145 -9.70 -13.04 3.12
CA ASP A 145 -9.77 -14.43 2.68
C ASP A 145 -8.43 -15.19 2.81
N ASP A 146 -7.58 -14.81 3.75
CA ASP A 146 -6.33 -15.52 3.91
C ASP A 146 -6.57 -16.89 4.57
N ASP A 147 -6.22 -17.96 3.86
CA ASP A 147 -6.14 -19.31 4.45
C ASP A 147 -5.04 -19.38 5.55
N SER A 148 -4.35 -18.27 5.83
CA SER A 148 -3.33 -18.10 6.86
C SER A 148 -3.92 -17.90 8.28
N GLY A 149 -5.23 -17.61 8.37
CA GLY A 149 -5.99 -17.47 9.61
C GLY A 149 -6.87 -18.68 9.99
N ASP A 150 -7.06 -19.65 9.09
CA ASP A 150 -7.75 -20.91 9.38
C ASP A 150 -6.79 -21.88 10.11
N ILE A 151 -6.38 -21.50 11.33
CA ILE A 151 -5.96 -22.48 12.32
C ILE A 151 -7.24 -23.23 12.75
N THR A 152 -7.36 -24.47 12.28
CA THR A 152 -8.23 -25.47 12.92
C THR A 152 -7.58 -26.03 14.18
#